data_AF-A0A7J7QNU7-F1
#
_entry.id   AF-A0A7J7QNU7-F1
#
_cell.length_a   1.000
_cell.length_b   1.000
_cell.length_c   1.000
_cell.angle_alpha   90.00
_cell.angle_beta   90.00
_cell.angle_gamma   90.00
#
_symmetry.space_group_name_H-M   'P 1'
#
loop_
_entity.id
_entity.type
_entity.pdbx_description
1 polymer ?
#
loop_
_entity_poly.entity_id
_entity_poly.type
_entity_poly.pdbx_seq_one_letter_code
_entity_poly.pdbx_strand_id
1 'polypeptide(L)'
;MTQLEELVIICSNTDQGLVLPVQLQQLTLEAWNSSDLLSVVVPLKQLQRLRLLQGFSEQQPLLQLAQLPALQHLALQYVATNSAAESAASWVKLPQLQELHIDFDIEAPLPHQIAAILGGAAACSGLTRLLLDVGEEDDADVGDAHPVAVCGKVAGLRTLQELCIRKSSIMLPGDARALTTLSGLTRLVLNDQYSGVNDVTATALACS
;
A
#
# COMPACT_ATOMS: atom_id res chain seq x y z
N MET A 1 13.12 4.81 34.18
CA MET A 1 13.30 3.59 33.36
C MET A 1 12.62 3.85 32.03
N THR A 2 13.36 3.86 30.93
CA THR A 2 12.82 4.12 29.59
C THR A 2 12.35 2.80 28.97
N GLN A 3 11.06 2.69 28.66
CA GLN A 3 10.51 1.53 27.96
C GLN A 3 10.62 1.74 26.46
N LEU A 4 10.99 0.69 25.71
CA LEU A 4 11.05 0.73 24.26
C LEU A 4 9.63 0.58 23.69
N GLU A 5 9.14 1.60 22.99
CA GLU A 5 7.79 1.63 22.41
C GLU A 5 7.78 1.37 20.91
N GLU A 6 8.88 1.68 20.22
CA GLU A 6 9.06 1.53 18.78
C GLU A 6 10.28 0.68 18.47
N LEU A 7 10.12 -0.26 17.55
CA LEU A 7 11.19 -1.11 17.06
C LEU A 7 11.09 -1.27 15.55
N VAL A 8 12.23 -1.13 14.89
CA VAL A 8 12.38 -1.32 13.45
C VAL A 8 13.37 -2.46 13.23
N ILE A 9 12.95 -3.50 12.53
CA ILE A 9 13.78 -4.66 12.19
C ILE A 9 13.85 -4.78 10.67
N ILE A 10 15.03 -4.49 10.15
CA ILE A 10 15.36 -4.58 8.73
C ILE A 10 16.43 -5.66 8.58
N CYS A 11 16.02 -6.92 8.48
CA CYS A 11 16.94 -8.05 8.40
C CYS A 11 16.41 -9.09 7.42
N SER A 12 17.24 -9.50 6.46
CA SER A 12 16.90 -10.55 5.49
C SER A 12 16.97 -11.97 6.07
N ASN A 13 17.62 -12.16 7.22
CA ASN A 13 17.77 -13.44 7.89
C ASN A 13 17.55 -13.28 9.40
N THR A 14 16.30 -13.39 9.85
CA THR A 14 16.03 -13.50 11.29
C THR A 14 16.18 -14.95 11.72
N ASP A 15 17.15 -15.20 12.60
CA ASP A 15 17.25 -16.48 13.31
C ASP A 15 15.96 -16.75 14.09
N GLN A 16 15.55 -18.01 14.13
CA GLN A 16 14.40 -18.46 14.90
C GLN A 16 14.58 -18.08 16.38
N GLY A 17 13.60 -17.37 16.96
CA GLY A 17 13.58 -17.05 18.40
C GLY A 17 13.68 -15.58 18.76
N LEU A 18 13.32 -14.66 17.85
CA LEU A 18 13.22 -13.25 18.19
C LEU A 18 12.13 -13.02 19.26
N VAL A 19 12.55 -12.60 20.47
CA VAL A 19 11.62 -12.27 21.57
C VAL A 19 11.46 -10.76 21.63
N LEU A 20 10.25 -10.29 21.30
CA LEU A 20 9.92 -8.87 21.33
C LEU A 20 9.41 -8.42 22.71
N PRO A 21 9.71 -7.18 23.14
CA PRO A 21 9.14 -6.63 24.37
C PRO A 21 7.61 -6.53 24.28
N VAL A 22 6.89 -7.05 25.27
CA VAL A 22 5.41 -7.12 25.26
C VAL A 22 4.72 -5.75 25.31
N GLN A 23 5.45 -4.71 25.73
CA GLN A 23 5.01 -3.32 25.80
C GLN A 23 5.18 -2.55 24.48
N LEU A 24 5.67 -3.21 23.43
CA LEU A 24 5.89 -2.58 22.13
C LEU A 24 4.56 -2.10 21.53
N GLN A 25 4.50 -0.83 21.14
CA GLN A 25 3.32 -0.21 20.55
C GLN A 25 3.45 -0.05 19.04
N GLN A 26 4.69 0.08 18.53
CA GLN A 26 4.98 0.25 17.11
C GLN A 26 6.05 -0.74 16.65
N LEU A 27 5.77 -1.45 15.56
CA LEU A 27 6.68 -2.43 14.98
C LEU A 27 6.76 -2.26 13.47
N THR A 28 7.98 -2.16 12.94
CA THR A 28 8.25 -2.25 11.50
C THR A 28 9.11 -3.48 11.22
N LEU A 29 8.66 -4.33 10.31
CA LEU A 29 9.34 -5.57 9.91
C LEU A 29 9.61 -5.58 8.40
N GLU A 30 10.82 -5.92 8.02
CA GLU A 30 11.22 -6.20 6.63
C GLU A 30 11.63 -7.65 6.45
N ALA A 31 11.18 -8.27 5.35
CA ALA A 31 11.59 -9.61 4.89
C ALA A 31 11.32 -10.78 5.86
N TRP A 32 10.05 -11.06 6.16
CA TRP A 32 9.66 -12.16 7.05
C TRP A 32 8.85 -13.23 6.31
N ASN A 33 9.09 -14.50 6.63
CA ASN A 33 8.14 -15.53 6.26
C ASN A 33 6.82 -15.35 7.04
N SER A 34 5.72 -15.83 6.46
CA SER A 34 4.39 -15.57 7.01
C SER A 34 4.17 -16.22 8.39
N SER A 35 4.73 -17.41 8.59
CA SER A 35 4.56 -18.21 9.80
C SER A 35 5.26 -17.61 11.02
N ASP A 36 6.50 -17.15 10.85
CA ASP A 36 7.34 -16.70 11.96
C ASP A 36 6.89 -15.32 12.43
N LEU A 37 6.44 -14.46 11.51
CA LEU A 37 5.89 -13.15 11.83
C LEU A 37 4.71 -13.26 12.80
N LEU A 38 3.75 -14.15 12.53
CA LEU A 38 2.59 -14.29 13.40
C LEU A 38 2.97 -14.78 14.81
N SER A 39 3.94 -15.69 14.90
CA SER A 39 4.45 -16.16 16.19
C SER A 39 5.05 -15.04 17.05
N VAL A 40 5.63 -14.04 16.39
CA VAL A 40 6.28 -12.88 17.03
C VAL A 40 5.27 -11.77 17.35
N VAL A 41 4.28 -11.54 16.48
CA VAL A 41 3.33 -10.42 16.61
C VAL A 41 2.13 -10.75 17.50
N VAL A 42 1.59 -11.98 17.46
CA VAL A 42 0.40 -12.39 18.24
C VAL A 42 0.53 -12.19 19.77
N PRO A 43 1.72 -12.38 20.38
CA PRO A 43 1.93 -12.07 21.79
C PRO A 43 1.87 -10.59 22.15
N LEU A 44 2.04 -9.67 21.19
CA LEU A 44 2.13 -8.23 21.41
C LEU A 44 0.73 -7.59 21.58
N LYS A 45 0.14 -7.77 22.76
CA LYS A 45 -1.22 -7.28 23.05
C LYS A 45 -1.36 -5.75 23.07
N GLN A 46 -0.26 -5.01 23.15
CA GLN A 46 -0.23 -3.55 23.15
C GLN A 46 0.13 -2.93 21.80
N LEU A 47 0.35 -3.76 20.76
CA LEU A 47 0.75 -3.28 19.45
C LEU A 47 -0.37 -2.48 18.80
N GLN A 48 -0.12 -1.19 18.59
CA GLN A 48 -1.07 -0.26 17.98
C GLN A 48 -0.77 -0.01 16.50
N ARG A 49 0.51 -0.05 16.12
CA ARG A 49 0.97 0.18 14.76
C ARG A 49 1.87 -0.94 14.28
N LEU A 50 1.53 -1.52 13.13
CA LEU A 50 2.32 -2.54 12.48
C LEU A 50 2.58 -2.12 11.03
N ARG A 51 3.85 -2.11 10.64
CA ARG A 51 4.27 -1.89 9.26
C ARG A 51 5.02 -3.10 8.75
N LEU A 52 4.54 -3.67 7.65
CA LEU A 52 5.15 -4.82 6.99
C LEU A 52 5.68 -4.36 5.64
N LEU A 53 7.01 -4.37 5.48
CA LEU A 53 7.67 -3.97 4.24
C LEU A 53 7.60 -5.06 3.16
N GLN A 54 7.14 -6.26 3.54
CA GLN A 54 6.80 -7.35 2.64
C GLN A 54 5.46 -7.94 3.07
N GLY A 55 4.44 -7.76 2.24
CA GLY A 55 3.10 -8.29 2.46
C GLY A 55 3.01 -9.80 2.28
N PHE A 56 1.88 -10.37 2.66
CA PHE A 56 1.62 -11.80 2.53
C PHE A 56 0.95 -12.10 1.18
N SER A 57 1.39 -13.16 0.51
CA SER A 57 0.59 -13.81 -0.54
C SER A 57 -0.63 -14.53 0.05
N GLU A 58 -0.44 -15.14 1.23
CA GLU A 58 -1.48 -15.91 1.90
C GLU A 58 -2.49 -15.02 2.63
N GLN A 59 -3.77 -15.36 2.49
CA GLN A 59 -4.87 -14.62 3.13
C GLN A 59 -4.95 -14.86 4.64
N GLN A 60 -4.66 -16.08 5.10
CA GLN A 60 -4.85 -16.47 6.49
C GLN A 60 -3.98 -15.66 7.48
N PRO A 61 -2.69 -15.42 7.22
CA PRO A 61 -1.87 -14.53 8.04
C PRO A 61 -2.43 -13.12 8.19
N LEU A 62 -2.88 -12.51 7.09
CA LEU A 62 -3.49 -11.18 7.11
C LEU A 62 -4.73 -11.14 8.01
N LEU A 63 -5.61 -12.14 7.91
CA LEU A 63 -6.82 -12.20 8.72
C LEU A 63 -6.52 -12.41 10.22
N GLN A 64 -5.39 -13.02 10.57
CA GLN A 64 -4.95 -13.12 11.95
C GLN A 64 -4.50 -11.76 12.50
N LEU A 65 -3.94 -10.87 11.67
CA LEU A 65 -3.60 -9.51 12.10
C LEU A 65 -4.83 -8.70 12.51
N ALA A 66 -5.99 -8.94 11.90
CA ALA A 66 -7.26 -8.33 12.31
C ALA A 66 -7.76 -8.79 13.68
N GLN A 67 -7.18 -9.85 14.25
CA GLN A 67 -7.51 -10.32 15.60
C GLN A 67 -6.64 -9.68 16.68
N LEU A 68 -5.68 -8.81 16.32
CA LEU A 68 -4.84 -8.11 17.28
C LEU A 68 -5.65 -7.00 17.97
N PRO A 69 -5.92 -7.11 19.27
CA PRO A 69 -6.96 -6.31 19.92
C PRO A 69 -6.65 -4.81 20.00
N ALA A 70 -5.37 -4.45 20.00
CA ALA A 70 -4.92 -3.07 20.08
C ALA A 70 -4.51 -2.48 18.73
N LEU A 71 -4.50 -3.26 17.64
CA LEU A 71 -3.95 -2.82 16.36
C LEU A 71 -4.91 -1.84 15.69
N GLN A 72 -4.48 -0.59 15.57
CA GLN A 72 -5.26 0.51 15.00
C GLN A 72 -4.78 0.90 13.62
N HIS A 73 -3.49 0.72 13.36
CA HIS A 73 -2.85 1.09 12.11
C HIS A 73 -2.03 -0.08 11.57
N LEU A 74 -2.40 -0.53 10.38
CA LEU A 74 -1.66 -1.50 9.59
C LEU A 74 -1.21 -0.82 8.30
N ALA A 75 0.08 -0.92 8.02
CA ALA A 75 0.72 -0.50 6.78
C ALA A 75 1.30 -1.73 6.07
N LEU A 76 0.90 -1.96 4.83
CA LEU A 76 1.37 -3.08 4.01
C LEU A 76 2.14 -2.56 2.80
N GLN A 77 3.30 -3.14 2.53
CA GLN A 77 4.06 -2.93 1.30
C GLN A 77 4.21 -4.25 0.55
N TYR A 78 3.94 -4.24 -0.74
CA TYR A 78 4.10 -5.38 -1.63
C TYR A 78 5.11 -5.02 -2.71
N VAL A 79 6.17 -5.81 -2.81
CA VAL A 79 7.16 -5.73 -3.90
C VAL A 79 6.83 -6.71 -5.03
N ALA A 80 6.00 -7.72 -4.74
CA ALA A 80 5.51 -8.68 -5.73
C ALA A 80 4.02 -8.43 -6.04
N THR A 81 3.74 -8.12 -7.29
CA THR A 81 2.39 -7.83 -7.82
C THR A 81 1.44 -9.02 -7.66
N ASN A 82 1.94 -10.23 -7.90
CA ASN A 82 1.23 -11.49 -7.66
C ASN A 82 0.72 -11.59 -6.22
N SER A 83 1.59 -11.38 -5.23
CA SER A 83 1.21 -11.46 -3.81
C SER A 83 0.21 -10.37 -3.41
N ALA A 84 0.33 -9.17 -3.97
CA ALA A 84 -0.65 -8.10 -3.76
C ALA A 84 -2.03 -8.49 -4.32
N ALA A 85 -2.07 -9.00 -5.56
CA ALA A 85 -3.32 -9.39 -6.21
C ALA A 85 -4.03 -10.56 -5.48
N GLU A 86 -3.27 -11.57 -5.02
CA GLU A 86 -3.80 -12.72 -4.27
C GLU A 86 -4.41 -12.32 -2.91
N SER A 87 -3.79 -11.35 -2.25
CA SER A 87 -4.22 -10.85 -0.94
C SER A 87 -5.30 -9.77 -1.02
N ALA A 88 -5.48 -9.13 -2.18
CA ALA A 88 -6.37 -7.99 -2.37
C ALA A 88 -7.80 -8.21 -1.85
N ALA A 89 -8.37 -9.39 -2.08
CA ALA A 89 -9.73 -9.73 -1.63
C ALA A 89 -9.88 -9.79 -0.09
N SER A 90 -8.77 -9.91 0.65
CA SER A 90 -8.77 -9.95 2.11
C SER A 90 -8.65 -8.57 2.75
N TRP A 91 -8.17 -7.55 2.03
CA TRP A 91 -7.92 -6.24 2.61
C TRP A 91 -9.19 -5.57 3.16
N VAL A 92 -10.36 -5.81 2.54
CA VAL A 92 -11.66 -5.36 3.05
C VAL A 92 -12.00 -5.90 4.46
N LYS A 93 -11.38 -7.01 4.86
CA LYS A 93 -11.54 -7.63 6.19
C LYS A 93 -10.54 -7.09 7.22
N LEU A 94 -9.70 -6.13 6.84
CA LEU A 94 -8.68 -5.51 7.68
C LEU A 94 -9.11 -4.07 8.02
N PRO A 95 -10.01 -3.87 9.00
CA PRO A 95 -10.50 -2.52 9.34
C PRO A 95 -9.39 -1.56 9.78
N GLN A 96 -8.25 -2.08 10.24
CA GLN A 96 -7.08 -1.32 10.65
C GLN A 96 -6.11 -1.00 9.50
N LEU A 97 -6.35 -1.47 8.27
CA LEU A 97 -5.50 -1.16 7.10
C LEU A 97 -5.65 0.31 6.72
N GLN A 98 -4.58 1.08 6.93
CA GLN A 98 -4.54 2.52 6.67
C GLN A 98 -3.59 2.88 5.53
N GLU A 99 -2.47 2.16 5.38
CA GLU A 99 -1.49 2.43 4.33
C GLU A 99 -1.26 1.19 3.46
N LEU A 100 -1.28 1.39 2.14
CA LEU A 100 -0.95 0.38 1.15
C LEU A 100 0.09 0.93 0.17
N HIS A 101 1.20 0.23 0.03
CA HIS A 101 2.25 0.53 -0.92
C HIS A 101 2.44 -0.66 -1.85
N ILE A 102 2.23 -0.46 -3.15
CA ILE A 102 2.50 -1.47 -4.17
C ILE A 102 3.65 -0.96 -5.04
N ASP A 103 4.72 -1.72 -5.03
CA ASP A 103 5.94 -1.51 -5.77
C ASP A 103 5.96 -2.51 -6.93
N PHE A 104 6.10 -1.99 -8.16
CA PHE A 104 6.05 -2.79 -9.40
C PHE A 104 7.44 -2.99 -10.03
N ASP A 105 8.52 -2.70 -9.29
CA ASP A 105 9.88 -2.61 -9.82
C ASP A 105 10.45 -3.94 -10.30
N ILE A 106 9.93 -5.06 -9.77
CA ILE A 106 10.45 -6.40 -10.07
C ILE A 106 9.76 -7.02 -11.29
N GLU A 107 8.46 -6.77 -11.48
CA GLU A 107 7.65 -7.45 -12.49
C GLU A 107 6.51 -6.54 -12.97
N ALA A 108 6.41 -6.37 -14.30
CA ALA A 108 5.30 -5.67 -14.91
C ALA A 108 3.97 -6.36 -14.55
N PRO A 109 3.02 -5.63 -13.92
CA PRO A 109 1.77 -6.23 -13.50
C PRO A 109 0.88 -6.57 -14.70
N LEU A 110 0.27 -7.75 -14.66
CA LEU A 110 -0.77 -8.12 -15.62
C LEU A 110 -2.03 -7.28 -15.38
N PRO A 111 -2.82 -6.95 -16.42
CA PRO A 111 -4.01 -6.09 -16.27
C PRO A 111 -5.01 -6.57 -15.21
N HIS A 112 -5.19 -7.89 -15.06
CA HIS A 112 -6.10 -8.45 -14.07
C HIS A 112 -5.56 -8.33 -12.63
N GLN A 113 -4.24 -8.34 -12.43
CA GLN A 113 -3.61 -8.13 -11.12
C GLN A 113 -3.81 -6.69 -10.69
N ILE A 114 -3.55 -5.72 -11.57
CA ILE A 114 -3.86 -4.30 -11.30
C ILE A 114 -5.33 -4.15 -10.92
N ALA A 115 -6.24 -4.72 -11.71
CA ALA A 115 -7.67 -4.63 -11.44
C ALA A 115 -8.04 -5.22 -10.07
N ALA A 116 -7.44 -6.36 -9.69
CA ALA A 116 -7.63 -6.99 -8.38
C ALA A 116 -7.09 -6.11 -7.24
N ILE A 117 -5.86 -5.60 -7.37
CA ILE A 117 -5.21 -4.71 -6.41
C ILE A 117 -6.06 -3.45 -6.20
N LEU A 118 -6.41 -2.74 -7.28
CA LEU A 118 -7.22 -1.53 -7.17
C LEU A 118 -8.62 -1.81 -6.63
N GLY A 119 -9.22 -2.94 -7.01
CA GLY A 119 -10.51 -3.37 -6.48
C GLY A 119 -10.47 -3.65 -4.98
N GLY A 120 -9.43 -4.34 -4.51
CA GLY A 120 -9.19 -4.59 -3.09
C GLY A 120 -8.93 -3.31 -2.31
N ALA A 121 -8.07 -2.44 -2.83
CA ALA A 121 -7.76 -1.15 -2.21
C ALA A 121 -9.03 -0.28 -2.11
N ALA A 122 -9.80 -0.17 -3.20
CA ALA A 122 -11.06 0.58 -3.24
C ALA A 122 -12.12 0.06 -2.25
N ALA A 123 -12.08 -1.23 -1.90
CA ALA A 123 -12.98 -1.83 -0.92
C ALA A 123 -12.58 -1.53 0.54
N CYS A 124 -11.37 -1.00 0.78
CA CYS A 124 -10.87 -0.69 2.12
C CYS A 124 -11.36 0.69 2.56
N SER A 125 -12.42 0.72 3.37
CA SER A 125 -12.99 1.97 3.89
C SER A 125 -12.05 2.75 4.82
N GLY A 126 -11.08 2.09 5.44
CA GLY A 126 -10.09 2.70 6.34
C GLY A 126 -8.82 3.21 5.66
N LEU A 127 -8.65 3.01 4.34
CA LEU A 127 -7.41 3.32 3.65
C LEU A 127 -7.21 4.84 3.51
N THR A 128 -6.18 5.38 4.15
CA THR A 128 -5.84 6.80 4.13
C THR A 128 -4.66 7.11 3.22
N ARG A 129 -3.81 6.13 2.92
CA ARG A 129 -2.64 6.31 2.06
C ARG A 129 -2.50 5.18 1.06
N LEU A 130 -2.35 5.54 -0.21
CA LEU A 130 -2.10 4.63 -1.32
C LEU A 130 -0.88 5.10 -2.10
N LEU A 131 0.13 4.24 -2.18
CA LEU A 131 1.34 4.45 -2.98
C LEU A 131 1.39 3.37 -4.07
N LEU A 132 1.50 3.77 -5.33
CA LEU A 132 1.63 2.88 -6.48
C LEU A 132 2.88 3.28 -7.26
N ASP A 133 3.86 2.38 -7.37
CA ASP A 133 5.11 2.63 -8.10
C ASP A 133 5.08 1.96 -9.47
N VAL A 134 4.36 2.55 -10.42
CA VAL A 134 4.01 1.89 -11.70
C VAL A 134 5.04 2.27 -12.76
N GLY A 135 6.10 1.48 -12.91
CA GLY A 135 6.98 1.60 -14.07
C GLY A 135 8.19 0.68 -14.03
N GLU A 136 8.66 0.30 -15.22
CA GLU A 136 9.92 -0.41 -15.40
C GLU A 136 11.08 0.60 -15.31
N GLU A 137 12.05 0.33 -14.43
CA GLU A 137 13.36 1.00 -14.48
C GLU A 137 14.23 0.31 -15.52
N ASP A 138 13.92 0.47 -16.81
CA ASP A 138 14.87 0.02 -17.81
C ASP A 138 14.75 0.78 -19.12
N ASP A 139 15.91 0.97 -19.75
CA ASP A 139 16.26 1.79 -20.92
C ASP A 139 15.53 1.44 -22.24
N ALA A 140 14.32 0.90 -22.16
CA ALA A 140 13.54 0.43 -23.30
C ALA A 140 12.82 1.58 -24.01
N ASP A 141 12.84 1.53 -25.34
CA ASP A 141 12.16 2.41 -26.28
C ASP A 141 10.80 2.93 -25.75
N VAL A 142 10.57 4.24 -25.92
CA VAL A 142 9.46 5.09 -25.45
C VAL A 142 8.04 4.64 -25.91
N GLY A 143 7.87 3.41 -26.41
CA GLY A 143 6.67 2.93 -27.09
C GLY A 143 5.55 2.40 -26.20
N ASP A 144 5.85 1.72 -25.08
CA ASP A 144 4.87 0.81 -24.45
C ASP A 144 4.47 1.22 -23.02
N ALA A 145 4.34 2.51 -22.76
CA ALA A 145 3.72 2.99 -21.52
C ALA A 145 2.23 2.58 -21.49
N HIS A 146 1.89 1.70 -20.54
CA HIS A 146 0.53 1.20 -20.41
C HIS A 146 -0.32 2.22 -19.63
N PRO A 147 -1.42 2.76 -20.21
CA PRO A 147 -2.32 3.63 -19.49
C PRO A 147 -3.03 2.82 -18.42
N VAL A 148 -2.65 3.02 -17.15
CA VAL A 148 -3.34 2.39 -16.05
C VAL A 148 -4.48 3.31 -15.63
N ALA A 149 -5.72 2.88 -15.86
CA ALA A 149 -6.94 3.56 -15.42
C ALA A 149 -7.12 3.44 -13.88
N VAL A 150 -6.08 3.85 -13.13
CA VAL A 150 -6.01 3.80 -11.66
C VAL A 150 -7.08 4.70 -11.06
N CYS A 151 -7.18 5.91 -11.58
CA CYS A 151 -7.89 7.01 -10.94
C CYS A 151 -9.39 6.76 -10.82
N GLY A 152 -10.01 6.16 -11.85
CA GLY A 152 -11.43 5.82 -11.81
C GLY A 152 -11.81 4.82 -10.70
N LYS A 153 -10.89 3.90 -10.33
CA LYS A 153 -11.13 2.92 -9.27
C LYS A 153 -10.88 3.50 -7.88
N VAL A 154 -9.87 4.36 -7.74
CA VAL A 154 -9.55 4.97 -6.45
C VAL A 154 -10.48 6.13 -6.10
N ALA A 155 -11.13 6.77 -7.07
CA ALA A 155 -12.06 7.89 -6.90
C ALA A 155 -13.18 7.69 -5.85
N GLY A 156 -13.52 6.43 -5.53
CA GLY A 156 -14.48 6.08 -4.48
C GLY A 156 -13.93 6.11 -3.05
N LEU A 157 -12.62 6.23 -2.86
CA LEU A 157 -11.94 6.19 -1.56
C LEU A 157 -12.05 7.53 -0.85
N ARG A 158 -13.20 7.77 -0.21
CA ARG A 158 -13.49 9.04 0.48
C ARG A 158 -12.58 9.36 1.66
N THR A 159 -11.94 8.33 2.22
CA THR A 159 -11.02 8.44 3.36
C THR A 159 -9.56 8.61 2.93
N LEU A 160 -9.26 8.49 1.64
CA LEU A 160 -7.91 8.62 1.11
C LEU A 160 -7.43 10.08 1.25
N GLN A 161 -6.35 10.25 1.99
CA GLN A 161 -5.69 11.53 2.24
C GLN A 161 -4.44 11.68 1.39
N GLU A 162 -3.72 10.59 1.17
CA GLU A 162 -2.51 10.58 0.37
C GLU A 162 -2.62 9.60 -0.81
N LEU A 163 -2.45 10.12 -2.01
CA LEU A 163 -2.27 9.32 -3.23
C LEU A 163 -0.93 9.68 -3.84
N CYS A 164 -0.09 8.67 -4.04
CA CYS A 164 1.18 8.81 -4.74
C CYS A 164 1.22 7.80 -5.87
N ILE A 165 1.31 8.30 -7.10
CA ILE A 165 1.53 7.49 -8.29
C ILE A 165 2.92 7.87 -8.79
N ARG A 166 3.84 6.92 -8.71
CA ARG A 166 5.25 7.09 -9.11
C ARG A 166 5.51 6.37 -10.44
N LYS A 167 6.61 6.78 -11.07
CA LYS A 167 7.09 6.34 -12.39
C LYS A 167 6.10 6.62 -13.52
N SER A 168 6.52 6.31 -14.75
CA SER A 168 5.97 6.73 -16.04
C SER A 168 4.55 6.23 -16.29
N SER A 169 3.60 6.73 -15.50
CA SER A 169 2.19 6.38 -15.56
C SER A 169 1.44 7.42 -16.39
N ILE A 170 0.94 7.00 -17.56
CA ILE A 170 0.12 7.86 -18.39
C ILE A 170 -1.28 7.95 -17.77
N MET A 171 -1.59 9.09 -17.16
CA MET A 171 -2.97 9.39 -16.81
C MET A 171 -3.76 9.80 -18.05
N LEU A 172 -4.93 9.17 -18.24
CA LEU A 172 -5.85 9.58 -19.29
C LEU A 172 -6.58 10.87 -18.87
N PRO A 173 -7.07 11.70 -19.81
CA PRO A 173 -7.79 12.93 -19.47
C PRO A 173 -8.99 12.74 -18.51
N GLY A 174 -9.62 11.56 -18.52
CA GLY A 174 -10.71 11.22 -17.60
C GLY A 174 -10.26 10.87 -16.18
N ASP A 175 -9.03 10.41 -16.01
CA ASP A 175 -8.48 9.96 -14.73
C ASP A 175 -8.28 11.11 -13.77
N ALA A 176 -7.69 12.20 -14.24
CA ALA A 176 -7.49 13.38 -13.42
C ALA A 176 -8.81 14.00 -12.96
N ARG A 177 -9.85 13.97 -13.81
CA ARG A 177 -11.20 14.37 -13.40
C ARG A 177 -11.76 13.45 -12.31
N ALA A 178 -11.51 12.15 -12.39
CA ALA A 178 -11.94 11.21 -11.35
C ALA A 178 -11.25 11.51 -10.01
N LEU A 179 -9.99 11.94 -9.99
CA LEU A 179 -9.30 12.33 -8.75
C LEU A 179 -9.95 13.53 -8.05
N THR A 180 -10.59 14.45 -8.77
CA THR A 180 -11.30 15.59 -8.14
C THR A 180 -12.49 15.17 -7.27
N THR A 181 -12.94 13.90 -7.35
CA THR A 181 -13.99 13.38 -6.45
C THR A 181 -13.45 12.96 -5.08
N LEU A 182 -12.12 12.90 -4.92
CA LEU A 182 -11.45 12.57 -3.65
C LEU A 182 -11.39 13.79 -2.74
N SER A 183 -12.54 14.19 -2.18
CA SER A 183 -12.65 15.36 -1.31
C SER A 183 -11.82 15.30 -0.01
N GLY A 184 -11.28 14.13 0.33
CA GLY A 184 -10.42 13.92 1.50
C GLY A 184 -8.92 14.04 1.20
N LEU A 185 -8.54 14.16 -0.07
CA LEU A 185 -7.16 14.11 -0.52
C LEU A 185 -6.43 15.40 -0.11
N THR A 186 -5.44 15.27 0.77
CA THR A 186 -4.59 16.38 1.23
C THR A 186 -3.22 16.38 0.56
N ARG A 187 -2.84 15.24 -0.04
CA ARG A 187 -1.55 15.08 -0.71
C ARG A 187 -1.70 14.22 -1.96
N LEU A 188 -1.43 14.84 -3.11
CA LEU A 188 -1.32 14.16 -4.40
C LEU A 188 0.11 14.28 -4.89
N VAL A 189 0.74 13.15 -5.17
CA VAL A 189 2.05 13.10 -5.82
C VAL A 189 1.89 12.32 -7.11
N LEU A 190 2.06 13.03 -8.22
CA LEU A 190 2.15 12.45 -9.55
C LEU A 190 3.58 12.70 -10.02
N ASN A 191 4.41 11.68 -10.02
CA ASN A 191 5.70 11.79 -10.71
C ASN A 191 5.45 11.45 -12.17
N ASP A 192 5.35 12.44 -13.06
CA ASP A 192 5.73 12.15 -14.44
C ASP A 192 6.22 13.33 -15.27
N GLN A 193 7.14 12.98 -16.15
CA GLN A 193 7.66 13.73 -17.26
C GLN A 193 6.59 13.78 -18.39
N TYR A 194 5.70 14.79 -18.33
CA TYR A 194 5.18 15.48 -19.54
C TYR A 194 4.00 14.96 -20.40
N SER A 195 2.93 14.28 -19.94
CA SER A 195 1.79 14.07 -20.91
C SER A 195 0.32 14.07 -20.44
N GLY A 196 -0.03 13.83 -19.17
CA GLY A 196 -1.44 13.62 -18.80
C GLY A 196 -2.19 14.83 -18.21
N VAL A 197 -1.48 15.74 -17.54
CA VAL A 197 -2.09 16.83 -16.75
C VAL A 197 -1.79 18.16 -17.39
N ASN A 198 -2.79 18.77 -18.03
CA ASN A 198 -2.68 20.16 -18.47
C ASN A 198 -2.92 21.13 -17.30
N ASP A 199 -2.59 22.41 -17.49
CA ASP A 199 -2.72 23.46 -16.46
C ASP A 199 -4.14 23.56 -15.88
N VAL A 200 -5.16 23.34 -16.71
CA VAL A 200 -6.57 23.40 -16.29
C VAL A 200 -6.87 22.28 -15.29
N THR A 201 -6.44 21.07 -15.59
CA THR A 201 -6.61 19.90 -14.74
C THR A 201 -5.77 20.00 -13.46
N ALA A 202 -4.52 20.47 -13.55
CA ALA A 202 -3.68 20.73 -12.39
C ALA A 202 -4.33 21.77 -11.45
N THR A 203 -4.88 22.85 -12.01
CA THR A 203 -5.61 23.86 -11.25
C THR A 203 -6.85 23.26 -10.59
N ALA A 204 -7.62 22.44 -11.31
CA ALA A 204 -8.80 21.78 -10.74
C ALA A 204 -8.45 20.86 -9.56
N LEU A 205 -7.34 20.12 -9.64
CA LEU A 205 -6.82 19.27 -8.56
C LEU A 205 -6.29 20.08 -7.37
N ALA A 206 -5.72 21.26 -7.61
CA ALA A 206 -5.23 22.12 -6.54
C ALA A 206 -6.37 22.85 -5.79
N CYS A 207 -7.56 22.93 -6.38
CA CYS A 207 -8.73 23.62 -5.83
C CYS A 207 -9.79 22.69 -5.21
N SER A 208 -9.67 21.37 -5.38
CA SER A 208 -10.56 20.36 -4.77
C SER A 208 -10.18 20.06 -3.34
#